data_AF-A0A915ZNM0-F1
#
_entry.id   AF-A0A915ZNM0-F1
#
_cell.length_a   1.000
_cell.length_b   1.000
_cell.length_c   1.000
_cell.angle_alpha   90.00
_cell.angle_beta   90.00
_cell.angle_gamma   90.00
#
_symmetry.space_group_name_H-M   'P 1'
#
loop_
_entity.id
_entity.type
_entity.pdbx_description
1 polymer ?
#
loop_
_entity_poly.entity_id
_entity_poly.type
_entity_poly.pdbx_seq_one_letter_code
_entity_poly.pdbx_strand_id
1 'polypeptide(L)'
;MPKHKEYVVTLISPGLIVDALHYGPSCHSWWISRPSEKCENLIFLHPIRLNMKTLVTLKGQDFIIEVVKIFSNYGQIPGYICKCDGIQGELCESLTAAVNSEN
;
A
#
# COMPACT_ATOMS: atom_id res chain seq x y z
N MET A 1 -21.51 -8.01 4.67
CA MET A 1 -20.25 -7.30 4.40
C MET A 1 -19.43 -7.32 5.68
N PRO A 2 -18.18 -7.83 5.70
CA PRO A 2 -17.39 -7.80 6.93
C PRO A 2 -17.12 -6.34 7.29
N LYS A 3 -17.29 -5.99 8.58
CA LYS A 3 -16.91 -4.67 9.08
C LYS A 3 -15.41 -4.50 8.86
N HIS A 4 -15.00 -3.65 7.93
CA HIS A 4 -13.62 -3.25 7.83
C HIS A 4 -13.26 -2.49 9.12
N LYS A 5 -12.28 -2.99 9.88
CA LYS A 5 -11.70 -2.19 10.94
C LYS A 5 -10.99 -1.02 10.29
N GLU A 6 -11.42 0.19 10.63
CA GLU A 6 -10.69 1.39 10.27
C GLU A 6 -9.50 1.52 11.20
N TYR A 7 -8.31 1.62 10.60
CA TYR A 7 -7.09 1.95 11.30
C TYR A 7 -6.69 3.36 10.89
N VAL A 8 -6.25 4.16 11.85
CA VAL A 8 -5.63 5.44 11.54
C VAL A 8 -4.30 5.16 10.88
N VAL A 9 -4.15 5.60 9.63
CA VAL A 9 -2.92 5.49 8.85
C VAL A 9 -2.35 6.88 8.66
N THR A 10 -1.10 7.08 9.07
CA THR A 10 -0.39 8.33 8.87
C THR A 10 0.54 8.21 7.67
N LEU A 11 0.45 9.15 6.73
CA LEU A 11 1.39 9.22 5.62
C LEU A 11 2.72 9.83 6.11
N ILE A 12 3.80 9.06 6.08
CA ILE A 12 5.15 9.53 6.44
C ILE A 12 5.81 10.17 5.22
N SER A 13 5.78 9.48 4.08
CA SER A 13 6.30 10.00 2.82
C SER A 13 5.36 9.67 1.66
N PRO A 14 5.10 10.64 0.76
CA PRO A 14 4.14 10.46 -0.32
C PRO A 14 4.62 9.49 -1.40
N GLY A 15 5.93 9.24 -1.52
CA GLY A 15 6.50 8.46 -2.62
C GLY A 15 6.42 9.18 -3.97
N LEU A 16 6.70 8.44 -5.04
CA LEU A 16 6.85 8.94 -6.41
C LEU A 16 5.78 8.36 -7.33
N ILE A 17 5.21 9.22 -8.17
CA ILE A 17 4.55 8.80 -9.40
C ILE A 17 5.64 8.61 -10.45
N VAL A 18 5.69 7.41 -11.01
CA VAL A 18 6.65 6.99 -12.03
C VAL A 18 5.86 6.60 -13.26
N ASP A 19 6.11 7.26 -14.39
CA ASP A 19 5.30 7.14 -15.60
C ASP A 19 5.15 5.68 -16.07
N ALA A 20 6.25 4.93 -16.11
CA ALA A 20 6.25 3.53 -16.52
C ALA A 20 5.39 2.62 -15.61
N LEU A 21 5.25 2.98 -14.33
CA LEU A 21 4.46 2.21 -13.36
C LEU A 21 3.00 2.65 -13.34
N HIS A 22 2.73 3.95 -13.41
CA HIS A 22 1.39 4.50 -13.17
C HIS A 22 0.59 4.69 -14.46
N TYR A 23 1.27 4.76 -15.60
CA TYR A 23 0.66 4.96 -16.92
C TYR A 23 1.15 3.93 -17.97
N GLY A 24 2.02 3.01 -17.59
CA GLY A 24 2.52 1.93 -18.46
C GLY A 24 1.64 0.66 -18.47
N PRO A 25 2.10 -0.44 -19.09
CA PRO A 25 1.30 -1.65 -19.28
C PRO A 25 0.77 -2.31 -18.00
N SER A 26 1.51 -2.17 -16.89
CA SER A 26 1.11 -2.71 -15.58
C SER A 26 0.41 -1.68 -14.69
N CYS A 27 -0.06 -0.55 -15.25
CA CYS A 27 -0.64 0.55 -14.47
C CYS A 27 -1.80 0.12 -13.58
N HIS A 28 -2.63 -0.82 -14.05
CA HIS A 28 -3.78 -1.32 -13.31
C HIS A 28 -3.44 -1.84 -11.90
N SER A 29 -2.20 -2.28 -11.65
CA SER A 29 -1.75 -2.74 -10.32
C SER A 29 -1.32 -1.61 -9.38
N TRP A 30 -1.12 -0.38 -9.89
CA TRP A 30 -0.61 0.77 -9.16
C TRP A 30 -1.70 1.77 -8.74
N TRP A 31 -2.98 1.40 -8.86
CA TRP A 31 -4.11 2.24 -8.48
C TRP A 31 -5.10 1.47 -7.59
N ILE A 32 -5.64 2.14 -6.57
CA ILE A 32 -6.70 1.62 -5.71
C ILE A 32 -7.98 2.43 -5.94
N SER A 33 -9.06 1.71 -6.24
CA SER A 33 -10.40 2.26 -6.35
C SER A 33 -10.99 2.55 -4.97
N ARG A 34 -11.46 3.77 -4.75
CA ARG A 34 -12.20 4.16 -3.55
C ARG A 34 -13.49 4.89 -3.92
N PRO A 35 -14.64 4.55 -3.32
CA PRO A 35 -15.86 5.30 -3.53
C PRO A 35 -15.71 6.73 -3.00
N SER A 36 -16.38 7.68 -3.63
CA SER A 36 -16.52 9.04 -3.12
C SER A 36 -17.49 9.06 -1.95
N GLU A 37 -17.09 9.66 -0.83
CA GLU A 37 -18.01 9.94 0.29
C GLU A 37 -19.04 11.03 -0.07
N LYS A 38 -18.73 11.87 -1.07
CA LYS A 38 -19.52 13.06 -1.40
C LYS A 38 -20.47 12.85 -2.59
N CYS A 39 -20.26 11.82 -3.40
CA CYS A 39 -21.01 11.61 -4.62
C CYS A 39 -21.28 10.12 -4.82
N GLU A 40 -22.55 9.72 -4.69
CA GLU A 40 -22.97 8.35 -4.95
C GLU A 40 -22.59 7.93 -6.38
N ASN A 41 -22.12 6.69 -6.54
CA ASN A 41 -21.69 6.07 -7.80
C ASN A 41 -20.39 6.60 -8.41
N LEU A 42 -19.68 7.54 -7.78
CA LEU A 42 -18.38 7.98 -8.25
C LEU A 42 -17.24 7.21 -7.58
N ILE A 43 -16.35 6.63 -8.39
CA ILE A 43 -15.18 5.87 -7.94
C ILE A 43 -13.92 6.66 -8.31
N PHE A 44 -13.11 6.99 -7.31
CA PHE A 44 -11.81 7.63 -7.49
C PHE A 44 -10.69 6.60 -7.49
N LEU A 45 -9.75 6.77 -8.42
CA LEU A 45 -8.50 6.01 -8.44
C LEU A 45 -7.42 6.78 -7.67
N HIS A 46 -6.87 6.14 -6.65
CA HIS A 46 -5.78 6.67 -5.84
C HIS A 46 -4.49 5.93 -6.18
N PRO A 47 -3.38 6.63 -6.46
CA PRO A 47 -2.14 5.96 -6.83
C PRO A 47 -1.48 5.32 -5.61
N ILE A 48 -1.03 4.08 -5.76
CA ILE A 48 -0.02 3.48 -4.90
C ILE A 48 1.31 4.01 -5.43
N ARG A 49 2.07 4.76 -4.62
CA ARG A 49 3.28 5.44 -5.12
C ARG A 49 4.54 4.69 -4.73
N LEU A 50 5.54 4.68 -5.62
CA LEU A 50 6.83 4.04 -5.34
C LEU A 50 7.53 4.74 -4.17
N ASN A 51 8.07 4.00 -3.21
CA ASN A 51 8.70 4.51 -1.98
C ASN A 51 7.74 5.32 -1.08
N MET A 52 6.43 5.15 -1.25
CA MET A 52 5.45 5.66 -0.29
C MET A 52 5.66 4.98 1.05
N LYS A 53 5.63 5.75 2.14
CA LYS A 53 5.75 5.23 3.51
C LYS A 53 4.55 5.63 4.34
N THR A 54 3.97 4.65 5.01
CA THR A 54 2.84 4.86 5.92
C THR A 54 3.14 4.26 7.28
N LEU A 55 2.71 4.96 8.33
CA LEU A 55 2.70 4.46 9.70
C LEU A 55 1.30 3.97 10.05
N VAL A 56 1.20 2.78 10.63
CA VAL A 56 -0.01 2.27 11.26
C VAL A 56 0.33 1.74 12.64
N THR A 57 -0.45 2.13 13.65
CA THR A 57 -0.30 1.62 15.02
C THR A 57 -1.32 0.52 15.24
N LEU A 58 -0.86 -0.71 15.50
CA LEU A 58 -1.71 -1.87 15.80
C LEU A 58 -1.35 -2.41 17.17
N LYS A 59 -2.35 -2.56 18.06
CA LYS A 59 -2.15 -3.05 19.44
C LYS A 59 -1.06 -2.30 20.23
N GLY A 60 -0.87 -1.01 19.95
CA GLY A 60 0.14 -0.17 20.61
C GLY A 60 1.55 -0.29 20.00
N GLN A 61 1.69 -1.05 18.93
CA GLN A 61 2.94 -1.26 18.21
C GLN A 61 2.90 -0.51 16.87
N ASP A 62 3.99 0.17 16.54
CA ASP A 62 4.12 0.96 15.32
C ASP A 62 4.72 0.15 14.16
N PHE A 63 4.02 0.15 13.03
CA PHE A 63 4.43 -0.51 11.80
C PHE A 63 4.61 0.52 10.69
N ILE A 64 5.82 0.62 10.15
CA ILE A 64 6.13 1.43 8.98
C ILE A 64 6.11 0.53 7.76
N ILE A 65 5.20 0.81 6.83
CA ILE A 65 5.10 0.08 5.57
C ILE A 65 5.72 0.93 4.46
N GLU A 66 6.63 0.33 3.69
CA GLU A 66 7.28 0.93 2.53
C GLU A 66 6.84 0.21 1.26
N VAL A 67 6.36 0.98 0.28
CA VAL A 67 5.99 0.47 -1.04
C VAL A 67 7.23 0.38 -1.92
N VAL A 68 7.47 -0.80 -2.47
CA VAL A 68 8.54 -1.08 -3.43
C VAL A 68 7.97 -1.58 -4.74
N LYS A 69 8.83 -1.74 -5.76
CA LYS A 69 8.46 -2.35 -7.03
C LYS A 69 8.94 -3.80 -7.06
N ILE A 70 8.06 -4.72 -7.45
CA ILE A 70 8.39 -6.13 -7.68
C ILE A 70 7.91 -6.57 -9.06
N PHE A 71 8.40 -7.73 -9.50
CA PHE A 71 7.98 -8.36 -10.75
C PHE A 71 7.17 -9.61 -10.45
N SER A 72 5.95 -9.66 -10.97
CA SER A 72 5.10 -10.86 -10.99
C SER A 72 4.94 -11.38 -12.41
N ASN A 73 4.25 -12.51 -12.55
CA ASN A 73 3.86 -13.04 -13.86
C ASN A 73 2.97 -12.07 -14.67
N TYR A 74 2.39 -11.07 -14.03
CA TYR A 74 1.50 -10.06 -14.62
C TYR A 74 2.19 -8.70 -14.86
N GLY A 75 3.50 -8.63 -14.63
CA GLY A 75 4.32 -7.45 -14.84
C GLY A 75 4.76 -6.76 -13.54
N GLN A 76 4.99 -5.46 -13.61
CA GLN A 76 5.51 -4.70 -12.47
C GLN A 76 4.37 -4.31 -11.54
N ILE A 77 4.40 -4.82 -10.30
CA ILE A 77 3.36 -4.57 -9.30
C ILE A 77 3.97 -3.94 -8.03
N PRO A 78 3.15 -3.31 -7.17
CA PRO A 78 3.59 -2.89 -5.85
C PRO A 78 3.94 -4.09 -4.98
N GLY A 79 5.09 -4.02 -4.32
CA GLY A 79 5.44 -4.87 -3.18
C GLY A 79 5.46 -4.04 -1.91
N TYR A 80 5.45 -4.72 -0.76
CA TYR A 80 5.36 -4.08 0.55
C TYR A 80 6.40 -4.69 1.47
N ILE A 81 7.13 -3.82 2.15
CA ILE A 81 8.05 -4.19 3.23
C ILE A 81 7.54 -3.53 4.51
N CYS A 82 7.35 -4.32 5.55
CA CYS A 82 6.98 -3.83 6.87
C CYS A 82 8.22 -3.65 7.74
N LYS A 83 8.24 -2.62 8.57
CA LYS A 83 9.26 -2.39 9.59
C LYS A 83 8.58 -2.18 10.93
N CYS A 84 8.97 -2.95 11.93
CA CYS A 84 8.46 -2.88 13.29
C CYS A 84 9.66 -2.91 14.25
N ASP A 85 9.76 -1.97 15.19
CA ASP A 85 10.86 -1.90 16.17
C ASP A 85 12.28 -1.97 15.58
N GLY A 86 12.46 -1.40 14.38
CA GLY A 86 13.73 -1.42 13.67
C GLY A 86 14.06 -2.75 12.98
N ILE A 87 13.23 -3.78 13.15
CA ILE A 87 13.29 -5.03 12.39
C ILE A 87 12.55 -4.83 11.08
N GLN A 88 13.15 -5.28 9.99
CA GLN A 88 12.55 -5.25 8.67
C GLN A 88 12.04 -6.64 8.30
N GLY A 89 10.76 -6.70 7.94
CA GLY A 89 10.11 -7.90 7.46
C GLY A 89 10.43 -8.28 6.03
N GLU A 90 9.83 -9.40 5.64
CA GLU A 90 9.96 -9.94 4.29
C GLU A 90 9.22 -9.10 3.24
N LEU A 91 9.69 -9.22 2.00
CA LEU A 91 9.02 -8.63 0.86
C LEU A 91 7.72 -9.38 0.57
N CYS A 92 6.61 -8.66 0.60
CA CYS A 92 5.27 -9.23 0.43
C CYS A 92 4.54 -8.60 -0.76
N GLU A 93 3.71 -9.37 -1.47
CA GLU A 93 2.86 -8.86 -2.56
C GLU A 93 1.58 -8.17 -2.05
N SER A 94 1.25 -8.32 -0.76
CA SER A 94 0.09 -7.68 -0.15
C SER A 94 0.43 -7.01 1.18
N LEU A 95 -0.26 -5.90 1.45
CA LEU A 95 -0.20 -5.17 2.71
C LEU A 95 -0.51 -6.06 3.92
N THR A 96 -1.54 -6.90 3.81
CA THR A 96 -1.95 -7.81 4.89
C THR A 96 -0.87 -8.82 5.21
N ALA A 97 -0.21 -9.39 4.19
CA ALA A 97 0.91 -10.30 4.40
C ALA A 97 2.09 -9.58 5.07
N ALA A 98 2.43 -8.37 4.61
CA ALA A 98 3.54 -7.60 5.17
C ALA A 98 3.35 -7.26 6.66
N VAL A 99 2.14 -6.91 7.08
CA VAL A 99 1.85 -6.60 8.50
C VAL A 99 1.85 -7.87 9.36
N ASN A 100 1.48 -9.02 8.79
CA ASN A 100 1.41 -10.29 9.52
C ASN A 100 2.73 -11.06 9.52
N SER A 101 3.75 -10.68 8.72
CA SER A 101 5.06 -11.33 8.76
C SER A 101 5.82 -11.08 10.06
N GLU A 102 5.49 -9.99 10.77
CA GLU A 102 6.15 -9.56 12.00
C GLU A 102 5.38 -9.91 13.30
N ASN A 103 4.28 -10.68 13.21
CA ASN A 103 3.47 -11.12 14.37
C ASN A 103 3.70 -12.58 14.74
#